data_AF-A0A2N9AUW2-F1
#
_entry.id   AF-A0A2N9AUW2-F1
#
_cell.length_a   1.000
_cell.length_b   1.000
_cell.length_c   1.000
_cell.angle_alpha   90.00
_cell.angle_beta   90.00
_cell.angle_gamma   90.00
#
_symmetry.space_group_name_H-M   'P 1'
#
loop_
_entity.id
_entity.type
_entity.pdbx_description
1 polymer ?
#
loop_
_entity_poly.entity_id
_entity_poly.type
_entity_poly.pdbx_seq_one_letter_code
_entity_poly.pdbx_strand_id
1 'polypeptide(L)'
;MLACVFFAQGVPMLLMGDERSRTQSGNNNAYCQDGALSWMDWENDPDPTLTEFVANLAALRRACCSLRRRHFLVGSRVGETALKDVHWLSPDGTEMDAAAWGDGERRAFGMQMSNDIEDSERVLILMNAAPEPCPFALPPDLGGPWRPVFDTTLDTGKVFDGARPPVPVGGTVDLPERAVLVLKSPPLLD
;
A
#
# COMPACT_ATOMS: atom_id res chain seq x y z
N MET A 1 -5.38 1.90 7.46
CA MET A 1 -6.71 1.29 7.15
C MET A 1 -7.11 1.51 5.69
N LEU A 2 -7.42 2.74 5.25
CA LEU A 2 -7.84 3.02 3.86
C LEU A 2 -6.86 2.48 2.80
N ALA A 3 -5.56 2.70 2.98
CA ALA A 3 -4.53 2.16 2.10
C ALA A 3 -4.62 0.63 1.95
N CYS A 4 -4.89 -0.12 3.02
CA CYS A 4 -5.03 -1.56 2.98
C CYS A 4 -6.23 -1.98 2.11
N VAL A 5 -7.37 -1.31 2.25
CA VAL A 5 -8.57 -1.57 1.42
C VAL A 5 -8.29 -1.28 -0.05
N PHE A 6 -7.68 -0.13 -0.34
CA PHE A 6 -7.40 0.31 -1.70
C PHE A 6 -6.23 -0.42 -2.38
N PHE A 7 -5.36 -1.08 -1.64
CA PHE A 7 -4.21 -1.82 -2.18
C PHE A 7 -4.35 -3.35 -2.06
N ALA A 8 -5.41 -3.85 -1.42
CA ALA A 8 -5.74 -5.27 -1.47
C ALA A 8 -6.13 -5.72 -2.90
N GLN A 9 -5.89 -6.99 -3.21
CA GLN A 9 -6.46 -7.61 -4.41
C GLN A 9 -7.99 -7.74 -4.27
N GLY A 10 -8.72 -7.55 -5.37
CA GLY A 10 -10.19 -7.66 -5.40
C GLY A 10 -10.89 -6.34 -5.75
N VAL A 11 -12.11 -6.14 -5.24
CA VAL A 11 -12.91 -4.94 -5.47
C VAL A 11 -13.09 -4.20 -4.15
N PRO A 12 -12.47 -3.02 -3.96
CA PRO A 12 -12.62 -2.27 -2.72
C PRO A 12 -14.03 -1.69 -2.63
N MET A 13 -14.58 -1.68 -1.41
CA MET A 13 -15.81 -0.99 -1.07
C MET A 13 -15.48 0.02 0.04
N LEU A 14 -15.89 1.27 -0.15
CA LEU A 14 -15.77 2.32 0.85
C LEU A 14 -17.17 2.67 1.37
N LEU A 15 -17.31 2.81 2.68
CA LEU A 15 -18.55 3.27 3.27
C LEU A 15 -18.68 4.77 3.00
N MET A 16 -19.86 5.20 2.54
CA MET A 16 -20.14 6.62 2.28
C MET A 16 -19.85 7.46 3.53
N GLY A 17 -19.03 8.51 3.35
CA GLY A 17 -18.68 9.47 4.39
C GLY A 17 -17.36 9.15 5.10
N ASP A 18 -16.78 7.96 4.92
CA ASP A 18 -15.44 7.64 5.43
C ASP A 18 -14.39 8.61 4.85
N GLU A 19 -14.59 9.09 3.62
CA GLU A 19 -13.74 10.08 2.96
C GLU A 19 -13.79 11.49 3.58
N ARG A 20 -14.74 11.72 4.50
CA ARG A 20 -14.98 12.98 5.20
C ARG A 20 -15.03 12.80 6.72
N SER A 21 -14.46 11.71 7.24
CA SER A 21 -14.43 11.43 8.69
C SER A 21 -15.82 11.39 9.33
N ARG A 22 -16.83 10.88 8.59
CA ARG A 22 -18.19 10.69 9.11
C ARG A 22 -18.15 9.89 10.40
N THR A 23 -18.81 10.40 11.44
CA THR A 23 -18.86 9.77 12.76
C THR A 23 -20.29 9.51 13.18
N GLN A 24 -20.50 8.37 13.85
CA GLN A 24 -21.73 8.04 14.57
C GLN A 24 -21.49 8.09 16.09
N SER A 25 -20.50 8.86 16.54
CA SER A 25 -20.11 9.03 17.95
C SER A 25 -19.92 7.71 18.71
N GLY A 26 -19.36 6.70 18.02
CA GLY A 26 -19.13 5.36 18.57
C GLY A 26 -20.34 4.41 18.50
N ASN A 27 -21.50 4.86 18.01
CA ASN A 27 -22.62 3.97 17.74
C ASN A 27 -22.33 3.13 16.48
N ASN A 28 -22.13 1.82 16.65
CA ASN A 28 -21.89 0.89 15.55
C ASN A 28 -23.17 0.24 14.99
N ASN A 29 -24.35 0.68 15.43
CA ASN A 29 -25.64 0.12 15.05
C ASN A 29 -26.74 1.20 14.96
N ALA A 30 -26.52 2.22 14.13
CA ALA A 30 -27.44 3.35 13.95
C ALA A 30 -28.70 3.03 13.11
N TYR A 31 -29.17 1.78 13.10
CA TYR A 31 -30.24 1.31 12.20
C TYR A 31 -31.59 2.00 12.42
N CYS A 32 -31.90 2.42 13.65
CA CYS A 32 -33.14 3.09 14.04
C CYS A 32 -32.97 4.60 14.27
N GLN A 33 -31.82 5.16 13.87
CA GLN A 33 -31.49 6.55 14.09
C GLN A 33 -31.73 7.33 12.80
N ASP A 34 -32.80 8.13 12.78
CA ASP A 34 -33.06 9.10 11.71
C ASP A 34 -32.82 10.51 12.25
N GLY A 35 -31.57 10.99 12.12
CA GLY A 35 -31.15 12.27 12.69
C GLY A 35 -29.67 12.55 12.45
N ALA A 36 -29.16 13.65 13.04
CA ALA A 36 -27.77 14.11 12.85
C ALA A 36 -26.69 13.06 13.15
N LEU A 37 -26.99 12.04 13.98
CA LEU A 37 -26.09 10.92 14.24
C LEU A 37 -25.84 10.02 13.02
N SER A 38 -26.83 9.91 12.12
CA SER A 38 -26.79 9.03 10.95
C SER A 38 -26.76 9.77 9.62
N TRP A 39 -27.13 11.05 9.59
CA TRP A 39 -27.06 11.90 8.41
C TRP A 39 -25.61 12.21 8.03
N MET A 40 -25.41 12.64 6.77
CA MET A 40 -24.12 13.14 6.32
C MET A 40 -24.04 14.65 6.62
N ASP A 41 -23.03 15.05 7.37
CA ASP A 41 -22.71 16.46 7.60
C ASP A 41 -21.88 17.00 6.43
N TRP A 42 -22.48 17.87 5.63
CA TRP A 42 -21.81 18.50 4.49
C TRP A 42 -21.20 19.86 4.84
N GLU A 43 -21.61 20.47 5.94
CA GLU A 43 -21.21 21.83 6.34
C GLU A 43 -19.87 21.80 7.11
N ASN A 44 -19.69 20.79 7.95
CA ASN A 44 -18.45 20.60 8.71
C ASN A 44 -17.59 19.51 8.06
N ASP A 45 -16.28 19.78 7.94
CA ASP A 45 -15.29 18.81 7.49
C ASP A 45 -14.09 18.85 8.44
N PRO A 46 -13.99 17.90 9.39
CA PRO A 46 -12.95 17.92 10.40
C PRO A 46 -11.57 17.53 9.84
N ASP A 47 -11.51 16.90 8.67
CA ASP A 47 -10.27 16.55 7.99
C ASP A 47 -10.41 16.76 6.47
N PRO A 48 -10.25 18.01 6.00
CA PRO A 48 -10.46 18.34 4.59
C PRO A 48 -9.43 17.70 3.66
N THR A 49 -8.31 17.18 4.18
CA THR A 49 -7.29 16.51 3.37
C THR A 49 -7.63 15.05 3.08
N LEU A 50 -8.50 14.43 3.88
CA LEU A 50 -8.87 13.02 3.75
C LEU A 50 -9.58 12.71 2.43
N THR A 51 -10.41 13.63 1.94
CA THR A 51 -11.05 13.46 0.63
C THR A 51 -10.00 13.40 -0.48
N GLU A 52 -8.97 14.24 -0.43
CA GLU A 52 -7.85 14.19 -1.38
C GLU A 52 -7.00 12.93 -1.19
N PHE A 53 -6.77 12.50 0.05
CA PHE A 53 -6.09 11.24 0.36
C PHE A 53 -6.78 10.03 -0.29
N VAL A 54 -8.11 9.92 -0.14
CA VAL A 54 -8.92 8.87 -0.77
C VAL A 54 -8.89 8.99 -2.29
N ALA A 55 -8.95 10.20 -2.84
CA ALA A 55 -8.83 10.43 -4.28
C ALA A 55 -7.47 9.95 -4.82
N ASN A 56 -6.37 10.23 -4.11
CA ASN A 56 -5.02 9.80 -4.46
C ASN A 56 -4.86 8.27 -4.37
N LEU A 57 -5.44 7.62 -3.35
CA LEU A 57 -5.52 6.16 -3.25
C LEU A 57 -6.24 5.55 -4.47
N ALA A 58 -7.42 6.09 -4.81
CA ALA A 58 -8.21 5.62 -5.95
C ALA A 58 -7.47 5.82 -7.28
N ALA A 59 -6.83 6.98 -7.45
CA ALA A 59 -6.03 7.29 -8.64
C ALA A 59 -4.84 6.32 -8.78
N LEU A 60 -4.12 6.04 -7.68
CA LEU A 60 -3.00 5.11 -7.68
C LEU A 60 -3.46 3.69 -8.01
N ARG A 61 -4.54 3.20 -7.38
CA ARG A 61 -5.12 1.88 -7.70
C ARG A 61 -5.53 1.77 -9.18
N ARG A 62 -6.10 2.83 -9.74
CA ARG A 62 -6.45 2.87 -11.17
C ARG A 62 -5.21 2.79 -12.06
N ALA A 63 -4.15 3.50 -11.71
CA ALA A 63 -2.89 3.52 -12.47
C ALA A 63 -2.08 2.21 -12.36
N CYS A 64 -2.23 1.46 -11.27
CA CYS A 64 -1.52 0.20 -11.04
C CYS A 64 -2.39 -1.01 -11.40
N CYS A 65 -2.21 -1.57 -12.60
CA CYS A 65 -2.96 -2.75 -13.04
C CYS A 65 -2.76 -3.99 -12.14
N SER A 66 -1.60 -4.13 -11.50
CA SER A 66 -1.32 -5.20 -10.54
C SER A 66 -2.19 -5.18 -9.28
N LEU A 67 -2.86 -4.07 -8.98
CA LEU A 67 -3.83 -3.99 -7.88
C LEU A 67 -5.25 -4.40 -8.30
N ARG A 68 -5.48 -4.60 -9.59
CA ARG A 68 -6.80 -4.88 -10.19
C ARG A 68 -6.79 -6.16 -11.02
N ARG A 69 -6.03 -7.16 -10.56
CA ARG A 69 -5.83 -8.42 -11.28
C ARG A 69 -7.11 -9.25 -11.34
N ARG A 70 -7.25 -10.01 -12.42
CA ARG A 70 -8.33 -11.01 -12.61
C ARG A 70 -7.92 -12.42 -12.18
N HIS A 71 -6.62 -12.64 -12.01
CA HIS A 71 -6.03 -13.92 -11.66
C HIS A 71 -5.19 -13.78 -10.40
N PHE A 72 -5.18 -14.84 -9.60
CA PHE A 72 -4.40 -14.90 -8.37
C PHE A 72 -2.90 -14.81 -8.67
N LEU A 73 -2.17 -14.25 -7.71
CA LEU A 73 -0.72 -14.35 -7.67
C LEU A 73 -0.35 -15.73 -7.10
N VAL A 74 0.65 -16.37 -7.68
CA VAL A 74 1.03 -17.76 -7.36
C VAL A 74 2.46 -17.89 -6.83
N GLY A 75 3.26 -16.83 -6.85
CA GLY A 75 4.66 -16.85 -6.40
C GLY A 75 5.57 -17.64 -7.33
N SER A 76 5.22 -17.71 -8.62
CA SER A 76 5.95 -18.48 -9.63
C SER A 76 6.82 -17.58 -10.48
N ARG A 77 7.95 -18.13 -10.96
CA ARG A 77 8.87 -17.41 -11.86
C ARG A 77 8.16 -16.92 -13.11
N VAL A 78 8.55 -15.73 -13.55
CA VAL A 78 8.05 -15.10 -14.78
C VAL A 78 9.05 -15.34 -15.90
N GLY A 79 8.64 -16.07 -16.93
CA GLY A 79 9.48 -16.38 -18.09
C GLY A 79 10.79 -17.06 -17.69
N GLU A 80 11.90 -16.62 -18.29
CA GLU A 80 13.24 -17.09 -17.96
C GLU A 80 13.93 -16.23 -16.88
N THR A 81 13.24 -15.22 -16.34
CA THR A 81 13.80 -14.31 -15.34
C THR A 81 13.95 -14.99 -13.98
N ALA A 82 14.76 -14.39 -13.10
CA ALA A 82 14.83 -14.81 -11.70
C ALA A 82 13.60 -14.38 -10.87
N LEU A 83 12.81 -13.43 -11.36
CA LEU A 83 11.70 -12.81 -10.65
C LEU A 83 10.42 -13.64 -10.69
N LYS A 84 9.61 -13.48 -9.65
CA LYS A 84 8.27 -14.08 -9.51
C LYS A 84 7.17 -13.07 -9.79
N ASP A 85 5.96 -13.53 -10.06
CA ASP A 85 4.79 -12.65 -10.19
C ASP A 85 4.48 -11.87 -8.88
N VAL A 86 4.81 -12.48 -7.73
CA VAL A 86 4.84 -11.82 -6.42
C VAL A 86 6.04 -12.26 -5.59
N HIS A 87 6.65 -11.31 -4.88
CA HIS A 87 7.57 -11.59 -3.78
C HIS A 87 6.99 -11.06 -2.47
N TRP A 88 7.09 -11.86 -1.41
CA TRP A 88 6.77 -11.46 -0.05
C TRP A 88 8.07 -11.29 0.72
N LEU A 89 8.31 -10.10 1.26
CA LEU A 89 9.63 -9.71 1.77
C LEU A 89 9.59 -9.50 3.28
N SER A 90 10.62 -9.98 3.95
CA SER A 90 10.96 -9.62 5.32
C SER A 90 11.72 -8.29 5.35
N PRO A 91 11.70 -7.54 6.47
CA PRO A 91 12.45 -6.29 6.61
C PRO A 91 13.96 -6.42 6.44
N ASP A 92 14.52 -7.62 6.62
CA ASP A 92 15.94 -7.90 6.38
C ASP A 92 16.29 -8.09 4.89
N GLY A 93 15.31 -7.95 3.99
CA GLY A 93 15.49 -8.10 2.55
C GLY A 93 15.47 -9.54 2.08
N THR A 94 15.12 -10.50 2.93
CA THR A 94 14.91 -11.90 2.52
C THR A 94 13.46 -12.12 2.06
N GLU A 95 13.26 -13.10 1.18
CA GLU A 95 11.91 -13.56 0.87
C GLU A 95 11.34 -14.37 2.05
N MET A 96 10.06 -14.15 2.38
CA MET A 96 9.40 -14.80 3.51
C MET A 96 9.34 -16.32 3.31
N ASP A 97 10.03 -17.04 4.18
CA ASP A 97 9.97 -18.50 4.29
C ASP A 97 8.82 -18.94 5.21
N ALA A 98 8.64 -20.26 5.36
CA ALA A 98 7.58 -20.83 6.18
C ALA A 98 7.65 -20.40 7.66
N ALA A 99 8.85 -20.17 8.19
CA ALA A 99 9.03 -19.71 9.57
C ALA A 99 8.61 -18.24 9.71
N ALA A 100 9.02 -17.37 8.77
CA ALA A 100 8.60 -15.98 8.72
C ALA A 100 7.08 -15.83 8.53
N TRP A 101 6.44 -16.71 7.76
CA TRP A 101 4.98 -16.77 7.62
C TRP A 101 4.27 -17.25 8.90
N GLY A 102 4.90 -18.15 9.66
CA GLY A 102 4.37 -18.68 10.91
C GLY A 102 4.53 -17.75 12.12
N ASP A 103 5.29 -16.65 11.97
CA ASP A 103 5.55 -15.69 13.04
C ASP A 103 4.35 -14.75 13.27
N GLY A 104 3.55 -15.08 14.29
CA GLY A 104 2.38 -14.28 14.70
C GLY A 104 2.73 -12.90 15.30
N GLU A 105 3.99 -12.66 15.66
CA GLU A 105 4.44 -11.37 16.18
C GLU A 105 4.95 -10.43 15.08
N ARG A 106 5.06 -10.91 13.84
CA ARG A 106 5.46 -10.07 12.72
C ARG A 106 4.48 -8.91 12.53
N ARG A 107 5.04 -7.71 12.39
CA ARG A 107 4.28 -6.47 12.15
C ARG A 107 4.70 -5.76 10.87
N ALA A 108 5.83 -6.14 10.27
CA ALA A 108 6.33 -5.52 9.05
C ALA A 108 6.62 -6.57 7.96
N PHE A 109 6.21 -6.26 6.74
CA PHE A 109 6.45 -7.06 5.54
C PHE A 109 6.35 -6.20 4.28
N GLY A 110 6.87 -6.72 3.18
CA GLY A 110 6.77 -6.14 1.84
C GLY A 110 6.08 -7.08 0.88
N MET A 111 5.40 -6.52 -0.12
CA MET A 111 4.83 -7.26 -1.25
C MET A 111 5.24 -6.58 -2.54
N GLN A 112 6.04 -7.25 -3.37
CA GLN A 112 6.43 -6.78 -4.69
C GLN A 112 5.67 -7.53 -5.78
N MET A 113 5.17 -6.81 -6.78
CA MET A 113 4.33 -7.33 -7.86
C MET A 113 4.61 -6.65 -9.21
N SER A 114 3.92 -7.14 -10.24
CA SER A 114 3.91 -6.68 -11.64
C SER A 114 5.12 -7.11 -12.48
N ASN A 115 5.92 -8.09 -12.05
CA ASN A 115 7.01 -8.60 -12.89
C ASN A 115 6.48 -9.36 -14.12
N ASP A 116 5.22 -9.81 -14.06
CA ASP A 116 4.52 -10.58 -15.09
C ASP A 116 3.65 -9.73 -16.04
N ILE A 117 3.72 -8.40 -15.92
CA ILE A 117 2.93 -7.48 -16.73
C ILE A 117 3.88 -6.65 -17.60
N GLU A 118 3.91 -6.97 -18.89
CA GLU A 118 4.68 -6.26 -19.91
C GLU A 118 4.36 -4.75 -19.91
N ASP A 119 5.39 -3.93 -20.11
CA ASP A 119 5.34 -2.46 -20.14
C ASP A 119 4.71 -1.80 -18.90
N SER A 120 4.56 -2.53 -17.79
CA SER A 120 4.01 -2.00 -16.55
C SER A 120 5.09 -1.65 -15.55
N GLU A 121 4.92 -0.51 -14.87
CA GLU A 121 5.74 -0.22 -13.70
C GLU A 121 5.50 -1.27 -12.61
N ARG A 122 6.62 -1.75 -12.07
CA ARG A 122 6.66 -2.68 -10.94
C ARG A 122 6.25 -1.96 -9.67
N VAL A 123 5.50 -2.64 -8.81
CA VAL A 123 4.94 -2.05 -7.58
C VAL A 123 5.48 -2.80 -6.37
N LEU A 124 5.94 -2.06 -5.38
CA LEU A 124 6.34 -2.57 -4.07
C LEU A 124 5.50 -1.87 -3.00
N ILE A 125 4.87 -2.66 -2.14
CA ILE A 125 4.09 -2.15 -1.00
C ILE A 125 4.78 -2.62 0.27
N LEU A 126 5.17 -1.67 1.11
CA LEU A 126 5.76 -1.93 2.42
C LEU A 126 4.75 -1.56 3.48
N MET A 127 4.53 -2.44 4.45
CA MET A 127 3.59 -2.25 5.54
C MET A 127 4.30 -2.45 6.87
N ASN A 128 4.05 -1.54 7.82
CA ASN A 128 4.47 -1.68 9.20
C ASN A 128 3.30 -1.36 10.12
N ALA A 129 2.83 -2.36 10.86
CA ALA A 129 1.79 -2.22 11.87
C ALA A 129 2.35 -1.96 13.28
N ALA A 130 3.68 -2.02 13.46
CA ALA A 130 4.34 -1.82 14.73
C ALA A 130 4.25 -0.35 15.17
N PRO A 131 4.28 -0.09 16.49
CA PRO A 131 4.45 1.25 17.03
C PRO A 131 5.87 1.82 16.87
N GLU A 132 6.82 1.08 16.30
CA GLU A 132 8.18 1.55 16.04
C GLU A 132 8.50 1.57 14.54
N PRO A 133 9.35 2.50 14.08
CA PRO A 133 9.89 2.47 12.72
C PRO A 133 10.79 1.24 12.51
N CYS A 134 10.85 0.79 11.26
CA CYS A 134 11.57 -0.41 10.87
C CYS A 134 12.45 -0.14 9.64
N PRO A 135 13.79 -0.30 9.72
CA PRO A 135 14.63 -0.32 8.53
C PRO A 135 14.25 -1.53 7.66
N PHE A 136 13.94 -1.27 6.39
CA PHE A 136 13.49 -2.30 5.45
C PHE A 136 14.49 -2.41 4.29
N ALA A 137 15.34 -3.42 4.31
CA ALA A 137 16.31 -3.68 3.24
C ALA A 137 15.61 -4.24 2.00
N LEU A 138 16.00 -3.76 0.82
CA LEU A 138 15.51 -4.29 -0.46
C LEU A 138 16.51 -5.30 -1.03
N PRO A 139 16.05 -6.49 -1.48
CA PRO A 139 16.92 -7.44 -2.18
C PRO A 139 17.54 -6.80 -3.44
N PRO A 140 18.86 -6.89 -3.68
CA PRO A 140 19.48 -6.34 -4.89
C PRO A 140 18.94 -6.94 -6.19
N ASP A 141 18.58 -8.22 -6.17
CA ASP A 141 17.99 -8.97 -7.29
C ASP A 141 16.56 -8.55 -7.64
N LEU A 142 15.87 -7.84 -6.74
CA LEU A 142 14.60 -7.17 -7.03
C LEU A 142 14.78 -6.00 -8.03
N GLY A 143 16.03 -5.56 -8.25
CA GLY A 143 16.37 -4.44 -9.12
C GLY A 143 15.92 -3.10 -8.55
N GLY A 144 15.77 -2.09 -9.43
CA GLY A 144 15.45 -0.73 -9.04
C GLY A 144 15.88 0.28 -10.11
N PRO A 145 16.00 1.58 -9.77
CA PRO A 145 15.68 2.17 -8.47
C PRO A 145 14.17 2.12 -8.16
N TRP A 146 13.82 2.28 -6.88
CA TRP A 146 12.44 2.33 -6.40
C TRP A 146 12.08 3.75 -6.00
N ARG A 147 11.11 4.35 -6.70
CA ARG A 147 10.60 5.70 -6.39
C ARG A 147 9.41 5.60 -5.43
N PRO A 148 9.42 6.26 -4.27
CA PRO A 148 8.22 6.35 -3.44
C PRO A 148 7.11 7.13 -4.17
N VAL A 149 5.88 6.63 -4.11
CA VAL A 149 4.72 7.22 -4.80
C VAL A 149 3.53 7.48 -3.89
N PHE A 150 3.47 6.75 -2.77
CA PHE A 150 2.45 6.93 -1.76
C PHE A 150 3.03 6.66 -0.38
N ASP A 151 2.62 7.47 0.60
CA ASP A 151 3.06 7.39 1.98
C ASP A 151 1.94 7.82 2.92
N THR A 152 1.46 6.90 3.75
CA THR A 152 0.36 7.19 4.68
C THR A 152 0.72 8.20 5.78
N THR A 153 1.99 8.56 5.96
CA THR A 153 2.39 9.62 6.92
C THR A 153 2.23 11.03 6.36
N LEU A 154 1.81 11.17 5.10
CA LEU A 154 1.51 12.46 4.46
C LEU A 154 0.00 12.70 4.45
N ASP A 155 -0.43 13.94 4.70
CA ASP A 155 -1.85 14.34 4.79
C ASP A 155 -2.70 13.85 3.61
N THR A 156 -2.19 13.98 2.38
CA THR A 156 -2.90 13.52 1.15
C THR A 156 -2.36 12.20 0.61
N GLY A 157 -1.40 11.58 1.31
CA GLY A 157 -0.76 10.34 0.95
C GLY A 157 0.16 10.40 -0.27
N LYS A 158 0.07 11.46 -1.07
CA LYS A 158 0.84 11.62 -2.30
C LYS A 158 2.27 12.05 -2.00
N VAL A 159 3.24 11.30 -2.52
CA VAL A 159 4.64 11.70 -2.45
C VAL A 159 4.95 12.66 -3.60
N PHE A 160 5.39 13.87 -3.26
CA PHE A 160 5.87 14.86 -4.22
C PHE A 160 7.38 14.75 -4.42
N ASP A 161 7.89 15.30 -5.52
CA ASP A 161 9.32 15.31 -5.82
C ASP A 161 10.12 15.92 -4.65
N GLY A 162 11.15 15.21 -4.21
CA GLY A 162 11.99 15.61 -3.09
C GLY A 162 11.45 15.29 -1.69
N ALA A 163 10.18 14.89 -1.54
CA ALA A 163 9.63 14.50 -0.24
C ALA A 163 10.27 13.20 0.30
N ARG A 164 10.58 12.26 -0.60
CA ARG A 164 11.41 11.09 -0.31
C ARG A 164 12.34 10.80 -1.49
N PRO A 165 13.64 10.53 -1.26
CA PRO A 165 14.54 10.17 -2.34
C PRO A 165 14.20 8.77 -2.90
N PRO A 166 14.50 8.51 -4.19
CA PRO A 166 14.47 7.16 -4.72
C PRO A 166 15.43 6.24 -3.96
N VAL A 167 15.00 5.01 -3.74
CA VAL A 167 15.79 3.97 -3.07
C VAL A 167 16.65 3.28 -4.14
N PRO A 168 17.98 3.25 -3.99
CA PRO A 168 18.85 2.57 -4.93
C PRO A 168 18.64 1.04 -4.88
N VAL A 169 19.17 0.34 -5.88
CA VAL A 169 19.20 -1.13 -5.90
C VAL A 169 19.92 -1.63 -4.65
N GLY A 170 19.30 -2.58 -3.92
CA GLY A 170 19.86 -3.07 -2.66
C GLY A 170 19.80 -2.09 -1.48
N GLY A 171 19.13 -0.94 -1.66
CA GLY A 171 19.03 0.09 -0.64
C GLY A 171 18.06 -0.26 0.50
N THR A 172 18.04 0.60 1.51
CA THR A 172 17.15 0.46 2.67
C THR A 172 16.09 1.56 2.66
N VAL A 173 14.87 1.20 3.02
CA VAL A 173 13.76 2.13 3.26
C VAL A 173 13.57 2.30 4.76
N ASP A 174 13.60 3.54 5.24
CA ASP A 174 13.14 3.84 6.60
C ASP A 174 11.60 3.81 6.60
N LEU A 175 11.04 2.65 6.94
CA LEU A 175 9.60 2.42 6.98
C LEU A 175 9.05 2.92 8.34
N PRO A 176 8.22 3.98 8.36
CA PRO A 176 7.73 4.55 9.62
C PRO A 176 6.87 3.57 10.42
N GLU A 177 6.65 3.87 11.69
CA GLU A 177 5.65 3.18 12.51
C GLU A 177 4.25 3.32 11.89
N ARG A 178 3.41 2.29 12.05
CA ARG A 178 1.98 2.30 11.66
C ARG A 178 1.71 2.81 10.23
N ALA A 179 2.63 2.59 9.31
CA ALA A 179 2.62 3.18 7.98
C ALA A 179 2.54 2.15 6.84
N VAL A 180 2.05 2.63 5.70
CA VAL A 180 2.13 1.95 4.41
C VAL A 180 2.86 2.86 3.44
N LEU A 181 3.91 2.34 2.82
CA LEU A 181 4.61 2.98 1.70
C LEU A 181 4.34 2.20 0.42
N VAL A 182 4.12 2.91 -0.67
CA VAL A 182 4.10 2.33 -2.02
C VAL A 182 5.24 2.93 -2.81
N LEU A 183 6.03 2.05 -3.44
CA LEU A 183 7.10 2.40 -4.34
C LEU A 183 6.84 1.81 -5.72
N LYS A 184 7.38 2.47 -6.74
CA LYS A 184 7.34 1.97 -8.12
C LYS A 184 8.74 1.90 -8.71
N SER A 185 8.94 0.97 -9.62
CA SER A 185 10.16 0.88 -10.42
C SER A 185 9.75 0.73 -11.89
N PRO A 186 10.55 1.20 -12.86
CA PRO A 186 10.34 0.89 -14.26
C PRO A 186 10.21 -0.63 -14.50
N PRO A 187 9.60 -1.05 -15.62
CA PRO A 187 9.72 -2.43 -16.08
C PRO A 187 11.19 -2.85 -16.12
N LEU A 188 11.46 -4.16 -15.96
CA LEU A 188 12.78 -4.66 -16.32
C LEU A 188 12.93 -4.45 -17.84
N LEU A 189 13.95 -3.70 -18.24
CA LEU A 189 14.34 -3.63 -19.65
C LEU A 189 15.03 -4.96 -19.97
N ASP A 190 14.62 -5.59 -21.07
CA ASP A 190 15.37 -6.69 -21.69
C ASP A 190 16.77 -6.22 -22.15
#